data_AF-A0AAV0AXR5-F1
#
_entry.id   AF-A0AAV0AXR5-F1
#
_cell.length_a   1.000
_cell.length_b   1.000
_cell.length_c   1.000
_cell.angle_alpha   90.00
_cell.angle_beta   90.00
_cell.angle_gamma   90.00
#
_symmetry.space_group_name_H-M   'P 1'
#
loop_
_entity.id
_entity.type
_entity.pdbx_description
1 polymer ?
#
loop_
_entity_poly.entity_id
_entity_poly.type
_entity_poly.pdbx_seq_one_letter_code
_entity_poly.pdbx_strand_id
1 'polypeptide(L)'
;MCFLLAMGNQPQGSKLMFTTALVVFALITVYMTFAGIFISVKGLQNAEAAIRSNGGSFHIGDVFANTVFRNIVLSLVATYGLWLLASFMFFELWHMFTSFMQYILISPSMINVINIYAFCNVHNVSWGTKGDNKVKTDLGVVKAADDGKTGKVDINVPTDKKDINAAYDDACHVLPNKPPPEKEGVDVETKMTDGYQNIRTNVVLA
;
A
#
# COMPACT_ATOMS: atom_id res chain seq x y z
N MET A 1 -8.55 17.54 5.54
CA MET A 1 -9.04 16.82 4.34
C MET A 1 -9.15 15.32 4.57
N CYS A 2 -8.07 14.59 4.85
CA CYS A 2 -8.10 13.12 5.01
C CYS A 2 -9.07 12.62 6.10
N PHE A 3 -9.20 13.33 7.22
CA PHE A 3 -10.13 12.98 8.30
C PHE A 3 -11.60 13.08 7.86
N LEU A 4 -11.97 14.16 7.15
CA LEU A 4 -13.33 14.35 6.63
C LEU A 4 -13.68 13.33 5.55
N LEU A 5 -12.71 12.99 4.69
CA LEU A 5 -12.89 11.97 3.65
C LEU A 5 -13.01 10.55 4.24
N ALA A 6 -12.37 10.27 5.36
CA ALA A 6 -12.37 8.97 6.02
C ALA A 6 -13.60 8.69 6.90
N MET A 7 -14.27 9.74 7.43
CA MET A 7 -15.44 9.61 8.30
C MET A 7 -16.71 9.14 7.59
N GLY A 8 -16.78 9.30 6.27
CA GLY A 8 -17.94 8.87 5.50
C GLY A 8 -17.63 7.85 4.43
N ASN A 9 -16.39 7.64 3.99
CA ASN A 9 -16.16 6.75 2.87
C ASN A 9 -15.15 5.65 3.19
N GLN A 10 -15.45 4.45 2.70
CA GLN A 10 -14.43 3.42 2.53
C GLN A 10 -13.52 3.77 1.35
N PRO A 11 -12.26 3.29 1.32
CA PRO A 11 -11.37 3.48 0.17
C PRO A 11 -11.96 2.94 -1.14
N GLN A 12 -12.88 1.96 -1.06
CA GLN A 12 -13.63 1.42 -2.19
C GLN A 12 -14.76 2.34 -2.70
N GLY A 13 -15.46 3.02 -1.79
CA GLY A 13 -16.65 3.83 -2.11
C GLY A 13 -16.34 5.20 -2.73
N SER A 14 -15.15 5.76 -2.51
CA SER A 14 -14.66 6.93 -3.26
C SER A 14 -13.21 6.77 -3.66
N LYS A 15 -13.00 5.95 -4.71
CA LYS A 15 -11.70 5.74 -5.33
C LYS A 15 -11.06 7.07 -5.75
N LEU A 16 -11.86 8.03 -6.26
CA LEU A 16 -11.33 9.32 -6.73
C LEU A 16 -10.80 10.19 -5.59
N MET A 17 -11.53 10.35 -4.48
CA MET A 17 -11.05 11.17 -3.36
C MET A 17 -9.86 10.52 -2.65
N PHE A 18 -9.88 9.19 -2.53
CA PHE A 18 -8.77 8.42 -1.99
C PHE A 18 -7.51 8.54 -2.87
N THR A 19 -7.62 8.29 -4.18
CA THR A 19 -6.50 8.44 -5.13
C THR A 19 -5.99 9.88 -5.17
N THR A 20 -6.86 10.89 -5.11
CA THR A 20 -6.43 12.30 -5.08
C THR A 20 -5.60 12.60 -3.82
N ALA A 21 -6.02 12.10 -2.65
CA ALA A 21 -5.24 12.26 -1.42
C ALA A 21 -3.86 11.60 -1.52
N LEU A 22 -3.78 10.38 -2.10
CA LEU A 22 -2.51 9.70 -2.34
C LEU A 22 -1.58 10.51 -3.25
N VAL A 23 -2.11 11.04 -4.36
CA VAL A 23 -1.35 11.84 -5.32
C VAL A 23 -0.83 13.13 -4.68
N VAL A 24 -1.65 13.82 -3.88
CA VAL A 24 -1.23 15.04 -3.17
C VAL A 24 -0.07 14.75 -2.22
N PHE A 25 -0.16 13.68 -1.41
CA PHE A 25 0.96 13.29 -0.54
C PHE A 25 2.20 12.91 -1.33
N ALA A 26 2.07 12.18 -2.43
CA ALA A 26 3.21 11.84 -3.29
C ALA A 26 3.90 13.10 -3.86
N LEU A 27 3.13 14.09 -4.32
CA LEU A 27 3.68 15.37 -4.79
C LEU A 27 4.39 16.14 -3.68
N ILE A 28 3.83 16.16 -2.46
CA ILE A 28 4.46 16.77 -1.29
C ILE A 28 5.78 16.06 -0.97
N THR A 29 5.84 14.73 -1.06
CA THR A 29 7.07 13.96 -0.83
C THR A 29 8.16 14.28 -1.85
N VAL A 30 7.79 14.40 -3.13
CA VAL A 30 8.73 14.83 -4.19
C VAL A 30 9.27 16.21 -3.87
N TYR A 31 8.38 17.16 -3.52
CA TYR A 31 8.78 18.51 -3.16
C TYR A 31 9.71 18.55 -1.94
N MET A 32 9.38 17.84 -0.86
CA MET A 32 10.20 17.80 0.36
C MET A 32 11.57 17.16 0.11
N THR A 33 11.61 16.08 -0.69
CA THR A 33 12.88 15.43 -1.07
C THR A 33 13.74 16.38 -1.89
N PHE A 34 13.16 17.07 -2.87
CA PHE A 34 13.86 18.05 -3.68
C PHE A 34 14.36 19.24 -2.85
N ALA A 35 13.51 19.80 -1.99
CA ALA A 35 13.86 20.92 -1.12
C ALA A 35 15.00 20.54 -0.15
N GLY A 36 14.97 19.32 0.41
CA GLY A 36 16.04 18.81 1.28
C GLY A 36 17.39 18.73 0.56
N ILE A 37 17.41 18.22 -0.67
CA ILE A 37 18.63 18.17 -1.50
C ILE A 37 19.09 19.60 -1.84
N PHE A 38 18.17 20.47 -2.24
CA PHE A 38 18.47 21.85 -2.62
C PHE A 38 19.09 22.65 -1.47
N ILE A 39 18.50 22.57 -0.27
CA ILE A 39 19.02 23.23 0.93
C ILE A 39 20.40 22.66 1.31
N SER A 40 20.59 21.34 1.19
CA SER A 40 21.88 20.69 1.47
C SER A 40 22.99 21.22 0.55
N VAL A 41 22.73 21.31 -0.76
CA VAL A 41 23.69 21.84 -1.74
C VAL A 41 23.96 23.33 -1.50
N LYS A 42 22.93 24.13 -1.26
CA LYS A 42 23.08 25.56 -0.97
C LYS A 42 23.84 25.80 0.34
N GLY A 43 23.60 24.97 1.36
CA GLY A 43 24.33 25.00 2.61
C GLY A 43 25.83 24.74 2.41
N LEU A 44 26.18 23.85 1.49
CA LEU A 44 27.58 23.57 1.14
C LEU A 44 28.22 24.72 0.35
N GLN A 45 27.52 25.27 -0.65
CA GLN A 45 27.99 26.42 -1.44
C GLN A 45 28.25 27.65 -0.57
N ASN A 46 27.36 27.93 0.39
CA ASN A 46 27.52 29.05 1.31
C ASN A 46 28.72 28.86 2.25
N ALA A 47 28.95 27.62 2.72
CA ALA A 47 30.12 27.31 3.54
C ALA A 47 31.43 27.42 2.75
N GLU A 48 31.45 26.93 1.50
CA GLU A 48 32.61 27.09 0.62
C GLU A 48 32.92 28.57 0.34
N ALA A 49 31.91 29.39 0.05
CA ALA A 49 32.09 30.81 -0.17
C ALA A 49 32.65 31.52 1.07
N ALA A 50 32.19 31.16 2.27
CA ALA A 50 32.72 31.68 3.53
C ALA A 50 34.20 31.31 3.75
N ILE A 51 34.58 30.06 3.47
CA ILE A 51 35.96 29.57 3.63
C ILE A 51 36.90 30.27 2.63
N ARG A 52 36.49 30.38 1.37
CA ARG A 52 37.26 31.07 0.32
C ARG A 52 37.39 32.56 0.58
N SER A 53 36.36 33.20 1.16
CA SER A 53 36.41 34.63 1.53
C SER A 53 37.42 34.92 2.64
N ASN A 54 37.69 33.94 3.51
CA ASN A 54 38.70 34.01 4.56
C ASN A 54 40.11 33.57 4.09
N GLY A 55 40.31 33.37 2.78
CA GLY A 55 41.58 32.97 2.20
C GLY A 55 41.94 31.49 2.37
N GLY A 56 41.00 30.65 2.85
CA GLY A 56 41.19 29.21 2.99
C GLY A 56 40.84 28.43 1.73
N SER A 57 41.44 27.24 1.57
CA SER A 57 41.05 26.27 0.56
C SER A 57 40.00 25.29 1.12
N PHE A 58 39.02 24.94 0.29
CA PHE A 58 37.95 24.02 0.66
C PHE A 58 38.45 22.57 0.62
N HIS A 59 38.40 21.87 1.75
CA HIS A 59 38.79 20.47 1.86
C HIS A 59 37.57 19.56 2.08
N ILE A 60 37.71 18.27 1.79
CA ILE A 60 36.66 17.26 2.01
C ILE A 60 36.22 17.23 3.49
N GLY A 61 37.12 17.52 4.43
CA GLY A 61 36.80 17.62 5.86
C GLY A 61 35.77 18.72 6.18
N ASP A 62 35.77 19.82 5.42
CA ASP A 62 34.86 20.95 5.64
C ASP A 62 33.41 20.61 5.24
N VAL A 63 33.24 19.68 4.31
CA VAL A 63 31.95 19.11 3.93
C VAL A 63 31.30 18.41 5.13
N PHE A 64 32.08 17.63 5.89
CA PHE A 64 31.62 16.92 7.08
C PHE A 64 31.54 17.83 8.32
N ALA A 65 32.27 18.94 8.35
CA ALA A 65 32.18 19.96 9.39
C ALA A 65 30.89 20.79 9.28
N ASN A 66 30.33 20.92 8.07
CA ASN A 66 29.07 21.62 7.85
C ASN A 66 27.90 20.89 8.54
N THR A 67 27.34 21.51 9.58
CA THR A 67 26.27 20.91 10.39
C THR A 67 24.99 20.68 9.59
N VAL A 68 24.65 21.55 8.63
CA VAL A 68 23.46 21.44 7.79
C VAL A 68 23.60 20.24 6.86
N PHE A 69 24.70 20.14 6.12
CA PHE A 69 24.97 19.02 5.23
C PHE A 69 25.06 17.70 6.01
N ARG A 70 25.84 17.67 7.09
CA ARG A 70 26.04 16.48 7.92
C ARG A 70 24.72 15.94 8.46
N ASN A 71 23.88 16.80 9.01
CA ASN A 71 22.60 16.35 9.60
C ASN A 71 21.65 15.79 8.53
N ILE A 72 21.57 16.43 7.36
CA ILE A 72 20.72 15.97 6.26
C ILE A 72 21.21 14.62 5.73
N VAL A 73 22.52 14.49 5.46
CA VAL A 73 23.10 13.24 4.93
C VAL A 73 23.02 12.12 5.96
N LEU A 74 23.33 12.39 7.23
CA LEU A 74 23.21 11.40 8.30
C LEU A 74 21.76 10.91 8.44
N SER A 75 20.78 11.81 8.37
CA SER A 75 19.37 11.45 8.39
C SER A 75 18.97 10.58 7.20
N LEU A 76 19.39 10.92 5.98
CA LEU A 76 19.09 10.15 4.77
C LEU A 76 19.71 8.74 4.82
N VAL A 77 20.97 8.65 5.25
CA VAL A 77 21.67 7.37 5.42
C VAL A 77 21.04 6.56 6.54
N ALA A 78 20.59 7.17 7.64
CA ALA A 78 19.86 6.45 8.68
C ALA A 78 18.52 5.93 8.17
N THR A 79 17.72 6.76 7.49
CA THR A 79 16.38 6.36 7.03
C THR A 79 16.43 5.31 5.91
N TYR A 80 17.26 5.52 4.88
CA TYR A 80 17.29 4.64 3.71
C TYR A 80 18.44 3.64 3.72
N GLY A 81 19.58 4.00 4.32
CA GLY A 81 20.72 3.11 4.46
C GLY A 81 20.43 1.94 5.40
N LEU A 82 19.59 2.11 6.44
CA LEU A 82 19.12 0.98 7.24
C LEU A 82 18.32 -0.03 6.39
N TRP A 83 17.45 0.45 5.49
CA TRP A 83 16.72 -0.44 4.59
C TRP A 83 17.66 -1.17 3.63
N LEU A 84 18.66 -0.47 3.09
CA LEU A 84 19.67 -1.08 2.21
C LEU A 84 20.50 -2.14 2.94
N LEU A 85 20.92 -1.86 4.18
CA LEU A 85 21.66 -2.81 5.02
C LEU A 85 20.81 -4.03 5.36
N ALA A 86 19.52 -3.84 5.68
CA ALA A 86 18.60 -4.94 5.92
C ALA A 86 18.42 -5.79 4.66
N SER A 87 18.14 -5.19 3.49
CA SER A 87 18.02 -5.91 2.22
C SER A 87 19.30 -6.65 1.85
N PHE A 88 20.47 -6.11 2.20
CA PHE A 88 21.76 -6.79 2.01
C PHE A 88 21.91 -8.02 2.92
N MET A 89 21.54 -7.92 4.21
CA MET A 89 21.55 -9.06 5.13
C MET A 89 20.61 -10.18 4.70
N PHE A 90 19.48 -9.85 4.08
CA PHE A 90 18.52 -10.82 3.54
C PHE A 90 18.87 -11.31 2.13
N PHE A 91 19.96 -10.84 1.52
CA PHE A 91 20.39 -11.16 0.14
C PHE A 91 19.34 -10.86 -0.95
N GLU A 92 18.38 -9.98 -0.67
CA GLU A 92 17.31 -9.61 -1.60
C GLU A 92 17.38 -8.13 -1.98
N LEU A 93 18.43 -7.67 -2.66
CA LEU A 93 18.53 -6.24 -3.01
C LEU A 93 17.59 -5.81 -4.15
N TRP A 94 17.08 -6.77 -4.93
CA TRP A 94 16.34 -6.49 -6.17
C TRP A 94 15.02 -5.76 -5.94
N HIS A 95 14.34 -5.99 -4.81
CA HIS A 95 13.09 -5.31 -4.49
C HIS A 95 13.29 -3.82 -4.21
N MET A 96 14.47 -3.42 -3.70
CA MET A 96 14.80 -1.99 -3.56
C MET A 96 14.89 -1.34 -4.94
N PHE A 97 15.66 -1.89 -5.89
CA PHE A 97 15.82 -1.21 -7.18
C PHE A 97 14.53 -1.10 -7.99
N THR A 98 13.64 -2.09 -7.90
CA THR A 98 12.39 -2.12 -8.68
C THR A 98 11.27 -1.27 -8.08
N SER A 99 11.17 -1.22 -6.75
CA SER A 99 9.98 -0.66 -6.06
C SER A 99 10.28 0.50 -5.11
N PHE A 100 11.55 0.85 -4.86
CA PHE A 100 11.91 1.84 -3.84
C PHE A 100 11.37 3.24 -4.11
N MET A 101 11.40 3.71 -5.36
CA MET A 101 10.84 5.03 -5.70
C MET A 101 9.33 5.09 -5.42
N GLN A 102 8.60 4.06 -5.82
CA GLN A 102 7.16 3.95 -5.57
C GLN A 102 6.88 3.90 -4.07
N TYR A 103 7.69 3.16 -3.32
CA TYR A 103 7.58 3.03 -1.87
C TYR A 103 7.80 4.37 -1.15
N ILE A 104 8.82 5.14 -1.51
CA ILE A 104 9.07 6.47 -0.92
C ILE A 104 7.85 7.37 -1.12
N LEU A 105 7.29 7.42 -2.33
CA LEU A 105 6.15 8.27 -2.67
C LEU A 105 4.87 7.86 -1.92
N ILE A 106 4.67 6.56 -1.70
CA ILE A 106 3.49 6.02 -1.02
C ILE A 106 3.66 6.07 0.51
N SER A 107 4.87 6.05 1.04
CA SER A 107 5.15 5.97 2.50
C SER A 107 4.40 6.98 3.37
N PRO A 108 4.34 8.31 3.07
CA PRO A 108 3.59 9.22 3.94
C PRO A 108 2.08 9.03 3.82
N SER A 109 1.61 8.47 2.71
CA SER A 109 0.21 8.10 2.56
C SER A 109 -0.15 6.89 3.39
N MET A 110 0.74 5.90 3.51
CA MET A 110 0.53 4.74 4.40
C MET A 110 0.40 5.19 5.85
N ILE A 111 1.25 6.14 6.28
CA ILE A 111 1.28 6.63 7.65
C ILE A 111 0.08 7.52 7.96
N ASN A 112 -0.32 8.39 7.04
CA ASN A 112 -1.36 9.38 7.32
C ASN A 112 -2.74 8.95 6.79
N VAL A 113 -2.84 8.59 5.52
CA VAL A 113 -4.13 8.31 4.88
C VAL A 113 -4.70 6.99 5.38
N ILE A 114 -3.95 5.88 5.28
CA ILE A 114 -4.49 4.56 5.65
C ILE A 114 -4.82 4.49 7.14
N ASN A 115 -3.96 5.01 8.02
CA ASN A 115 -4.23 5.02 9.45
C ASN A 115 -5.50 5.81 9.80
N ILE A 116 -5.71 6.99 9.20
CA ILE A 116 -6.92 7.77 9.44
C ILE A 116 -8.17 7.01 8.95
N TYR A 117 -8.09 6.40 7.77
CA TYR A 117 -9.18 5.53 7.26
C TYR A 117 -9.43 4.34 8.19
N ALA A 118 -8.38 3.78 8.78
CA ALA A 118 -8.48 2.66 9.71
C ALA A 118 -9.21 3.02 10.99
N PHE A 119 -8.86 4.15 11.61
CA PHE A 119 -9.51 4.60 12.83
C PHE A 119 -10.95 5.09 12.60
N CYS A 120 -11.23 5.75 11.47
CA CYS A 120 -12.59 6.20 11.16
C CYS A 120 -13.54 5.03 10.83
N ASN A 121 -13.01 3.95 10.24
CA ASN A 121 -13.79 2.78 9.82
C ASN A 121 -13.59 1.55 10.72
N VAL A 122 -13.23 1.74 11.99
CA VAL A 122 -13.04 0.62 12.95
C VAL A 122 -14.30 -0.25 13.12
N HIS A 123 -15.46 0.35 12.92
CA HIS A 123 -16.77 -0.32 13.00
C HIS A 123 -17.03 -1.30 11.86
N ASN A 124 -16.23 -1.24 10.79
CA ASN A 124 -16.40 -2.04 9.61
C ASN A 124 -15.12 -2.85 9.38
N VAL A 125 -15.07 -4.12 9.77
CA VAL A 125 -13.85 -4.92 9.60
C VAL A 125 -13.63 -5.34 8.13
N SER A 126 -14.71 -5.32 7.33
CA SER A 126 -14.71 -5.85 5.96
C SER A 126 -13.87 -5.05 4.96
N TRP A 127 -13.55 -3.77 5.23
CA TRP A 127 -12.68 -2.98 4.35
C TRP A 127 -11.20 -3.37 4.47
N GLY A 128 -10.79 -4.00 5.57
CA GLY A 128 -9.44 -4.47 5.84
C GLY A 128 -9.16 -5.93 5.41
N THR A 129 -10.21 -6.71 5.13
CA THR A 129 -10.15 -8.15 4.79
C THR A 129 -10.49 -8.44 3.33
N LYS A 130 -10.24 -7.47 2.42
CA LYS A 130 -10.49 -7.59 0.97
C LYS A 130 -9.93 -8.91 0.43
N GLY A 131 -10.83 -9.82 0.01
CA GLY A 131 -10.51 -11.11 -0.58
C GLY A 131 -11.29 -12.28 0.02
N ASP A 132 -11.73 -12.18 1.27
CA ASP A 132 -12.52 -13.22 1.96
C ASP A 132 -14.04 -12.98 1.93
N ASN A 133 -14.50 -11.91 1.27
CA ASN A 133 -15.94 -11.63 1.13
C ASN A 133 -16.66 -12.56 0.13
N LYS A 134 -15.93 -13.47 -0.53
CA LYS A 134 -16.50 -14.51 -1.37
C LYS A 134 -16.25 -15.85 -0.71
N VAL A 135 -17.31 -16.65 -0.57
CA VAL A 135 -17.17 -18.08 -0.26
C VAL A 135 -16.27 -18.67 -1.34
N LYS A 136 -15.06 -19.10 -0.98
CA LYS A 136 -14.18 -19.81 -1.91
C LYS A 136 -14.88 -21.12 -2.25
N THR A 137 -15.57 -21.15 -3.40
CA THR A 137 -16.34 -22.31 -3.87
C THR A 137 -15.44 -23.40 -4.46
N ASP A 138 -14.13 -23.21 -4.41
CA ASP A 138 -13.11 -24.11 -4.98
C ASP A 138 -13.16 -25.53 -4.37
N LEU A 139 -13.64 -25.65 -3.12
CA LEU A 139 -13.87 -26.93 -2.45
C LEU A 139 -15.34 -27.38 -2.47
N GLY A 140 -16.21 -26.70 -3.21
CA GLY A 140 -17.66 -26.89 -3.15
C GLY A 140 -18.30 -26.17 -1.96
N VAL A 141 -19.51 -25.64 -2.17
CA VAL A 141 -20.30 -25.05 -1.09
C VAL A 141 -20.89 -26.19 -0.27
N VAL A 142 -20.44 -26.34 0.98
CA VAL A 142 -21.08 -27.24 1.94
C VAL A 142 -22.49 -26.72 2.20
N LYS A 143 -23.48 -27.30 1.52
CA LYS A 143 -24.88 -27.14 1.91
C LYS A 143 -25.09 -28.05 3.12
N ALA A 144 -25.48 -27.47 4.25
CA ALA A 144 -26.03 -28.25 5.34
C ALA A 144 -27.27 -28.97 4.80
N ALA A 145 -27.36 -30.29 5.04
CA ALA A 145 -28.56 -31.04 4.68
C ALA A 145 -29.79 -30.43 5.38
N ASP A 146 -30.91 -30.34 4.67
CA ASP A 146 -32.17 -29.73 5.15
C ASP A 146 -32.79 -30.46 6.37
N ASP A 147 -32.25 -31.62 6.75
CA ASP A 147 -32.64 -32.33 7.96
C ASP A 147 -31.65 -32.05 9.10
N GLY A 148 -32.05 -31.16 10.01
CA GLY A 148 -31.28 -30.67 11.17
C GLY A 148 -30.88 -31.69 12.23
N LYS A 149 -30.49 -32.92 11.86
CA LYS A 149 -30.05 -33.99 12.76
C LYS A 149 -28.95 -34.86 12.16
N THR A 150 -27.81 -34.27 11.81
CA THR A 150 -26.44 -34.80 11.98
C THR A 150 -25.50 -33.96 11.11
N GLY A 151 -24.37 -33.52 11.67
CA GLY A 151 -23.33 -32.79 10.96
C GLY A 151 -22.56 -33.64 9.96
N LYS A 152 -23.26 -34.32 9.04
CA LYS A 152 -22.67 -35.05 7.92
C LYS A 152 -22.66 -34.12 6.72
N VAL A 153 -21.46 -33.79 6.28
CA VAL A 153 -21.20 -33.09 5.03
C VAL A 153 -21.13 -34.15 3.94
N ASP A 154 -22.06 -34.14 3.00
CA ASP A 154 -21.96 -34.97 1.80
C ASP A 154 -20.93 -34.36 0.86
N ILE A 155 -19.69 -34.84 0.98
CA ILE A 155 -18.64 -34.56 0.00
C ILE A 155 -18.71 -35.69 -1.01
N ASN A 156 -19.18 -35.40 -2.22
CA ASN A 156 -19.17 -36.35 -3.32
C ASN A 156 -17.72 -36.49 -3.83
N VAL A 157 -16.88 -37.22 -3.09
CA VAL A 157 -15.51 -37.54 -3.51
C VAL A 157 -15.61 -38.64 -4.57
N PRO A 158 -15.20 -38.38 -5.83
CA PRO A 158 -15.22 -39.40 -6.87
C PRO A 158 -14.38 -40.60 -6.42
N THR A 159 -15.02 -41.74 -6.21
CA THR A 159 -14.35 -42.95 -5.67
C THR A 159 -13.86 -43.87 -6.79
N ASP A 160 -14.32 -43.64 -8.03
CA ASP A 160 -13.90 -44.38 -9.21
C ASP A 160 -12.58 -43.81 -9.75
N LYS A 161 -11.63 -44.71 -10.09
CA LYS A 161 -10.30 -44.34 -10.61
C LYS A 161 -10.40 -43.55 -11.90
N LYS A 162 -11.45 -43.77 -12.69
CA LYS A 162 -11.68 -43.08 -13.95
C LYS A 162 -12.05 -41.61 -13.74
N ASP A 163 -12.85 -41.33 -12.72
CA ASP A 163 -13.27 -39.96 -12.39
C ASP A 163 -12.13 -39.16 -11.74
N ILE A 164 -11.27 -39.83 -10.97
CA ILE A 164 -10.05 -39.22 -10.41
C ILE A 164 -9.10 -38.79 -11.53
N ASN A 165 -8.85 -39.66 -12.51
CA ASN A 165 -8.00 -39.32 -13.65
C ASN A 165 -8.62 -38.21 -14.52
N ALA A 166 -9.94 -38.23 -14.72
CA ALA A 166 -10.63 -37.19 -15.47
C ALA A 166 -10.54 -35.83 -14.77
N ALA A 167 -10.72 -35.78 -13.45
CA ALA A 167 -10.54 -34.55 -12.66
C ALA A 167 -9.08 -34.07 -12.64
N TYR A 168 -8.12 -35.00 -12.61
CA TYR A 168 -6.69 -34.67 -12.69
C TYR A 168 -6.31 -34.07 -14.05
N ASP A 169 -6.78 -34.67 -15.16
CA ASP A 169 -6.52 -34.18 -16.51
C ASP A 169 -7.20 -32.81 -16.76
N ASP A 170 -8.39 -32.60 -16.21
CA ASP A 170 -9.09 -31.30 -16.24
C ASP A 170 -8.32 -30.23 -15.44
N ALA A 171 -7.90 -30.55 -14.21
CA ALA A 171 -7.06 -29.64 -13.41
C ALA A 171 -5.74 -29.29 -14.13
N CYS A 172 -5.09 -30.28 -14.74
CA CYS A 172 -3.88 -30.08 -15.56
C CYS A 172 -4.12 -29.18 -16.78
N HIS A 173 -5.34 -29.12 -17.33
CA HIS A 173 -5.72 -28.22 -18.42
C HIS A 173 -6.13 -26.82 -17.94
N VAL A 174 -6.60 -26.68 -16.69
CA VAL A 174 -6.99 -25.39 -16.10
C VAL A 174 -5.78 -24.62 -15.56
N LEU A 175 -4.81 -25.30 -14.93
CA LEU A 175 -3.61 -24.68 -14.32
C LEU A 175 -2.74 -23.84 -15.29
N PRO A 176 -2.55 -24.21 -16.57
CA PRO A 176 -1.77 -23.43 -17.53
C PRO A 176 -2.46 -22.14 -17.99
N ASN A 177 -3.78 -22.07 -17.85
CA ASN A 177 -4.57 -20.94 -18.30
C ASN A 177 -4.74 -19.92 -17.17
N LYS A 178 -4.35 -18.67 -17.43
CA LYS A 178 -4.60 -17.60 -16.45
C LYS A 178 -6.11 -17.50 -16.21
N PRO A 179 -6.59 -17.53 -14.94
CA PRO A 179 -8.01 -17.40 -14.67
C PRO A 179 -8.54 -16.11 -15.30
N PRO A 180 -9.75 -16.16 -15.91
CA PRO A 180 -10.37 -14.96 -16.44
C PRO A 180 -10.45 -13.92 -15.32
N PRO A 181 -10.13 -12.64 -15.61
CA PRO A 181 -10.13 -11.61 -14.59
C PRO A 181 -11.51 -11.59 -13.93
N GLU A 182 -11.53 -11.85 -12.63
CA GLU A 182 -12.76 -11.83 -11.87
C GLU A 182 -13.34 -10.42 -11.96
N LYS A 183 -14.50 -10.29 -12.60
CA LYS A 183 -15.19 -9.00 -12.66
C LYS A 183 -15.65 -8.72 -11.23
N GLU A 184 -14.94 -7.82 -10.55
CA GLU A 184 -15.38 -7.26 -9.28
C GLU A 184 -16.70 -6.50 -9.50
N GLY A 185 -17.82 -7.21 -9.47
CA GLY A 185 -19.12 -6.62 -9.30
C GLY A 185 -19.20 -6.08 -7.89
N VAL A 186 -19.21 -4.75 -7.74
CA VAL A 186 -19.54 -4.13 -6.46
C VAL A 186 -20.99 -4.54 -6.15
N ASP A 187 -21.19 -5.19 -5.02
CA ASP A 187 -22.50 -5.58 -4.55
C ASP A 187 -23.41 -4.33 -4.45
N VAL A 188 -24.69 -4.51 -4.80
CA VAL A 188 -25.65 -3.40 -4.93
C VAL A 188 -25.87 -2.73 -3.58
N GLU A 189 -25.88 -3.50 -2.49
CA GLU A 189 -26.04 -2.99 -1.12
C GLU A 189 -24.82 -2.15 -0.69
N THR A 190 -23.62 -2.62 -1.03
CA THR A 190 -22.37 -1.85 -0.82
C THR A 190 -22.38 -0.54 -1.60
N LYS A 191 -22.86 -0.55 -2.86
CA LYS A 191 -22.94 0.65 -3.69
C LYS A 191 -23.94 1.68 -3.15
N MET A 192 -25.08 1.22 -2.63
CA MET A 192 -26.10 2.09 -2.04
C MET A 192 -25.62 2.71 -0.73
N THR A 193 -25.01 1.91 0.16
CA THR A 193 -24.45 2.41 1.42
C THR A 193 -23.32 3.42 1.19
N ASP A 194 -22.39 3.13 0.27
CA ASP A 194 -21.35 4.09 -0.14
C ASP A 194 -21.95 5.39 -0.72
N GLY A 195 -23.06 5.30 -1.45
CA GLY A 195 -23.79 6.46 -1.97
C GLY A 195 -24.35 7.35 -0.87
N TYR A 196 -25.02 6.77 0.14
CA TYR A 196 -25.55 7.52 1.28
C TYR A 196 -24.46 8.15 2.13
N GLN A 197 -23.35 7.44 2.34
CA GLN A 197 -22.27 7.98 3.14
C GLN A 197 -21.50 9.10 2.41
N ASN A 198 -21.36 9.03 1.08
CA ASN A 198 -20.86 10.13 0.25
C ASN A 198 -21.69 11.41 0.40
N ILE A 199 -23.02 11.29 0.34
CA ILE A 199 -23.93 12.43 0.52
C ILE A 199 -23.72 13.05 1.90
N ARG A 200 -23.64 12.23 2.97
CA ARG A 200 -23.35 12.71 4.33
C ARG A 200 -22.04 13.50 4.39
N THR A 201 -20.97 12.98 3.77
CA THR A 201 -19.66 13.66 3.73
C THR A 201 -19.75 15.01 3.01
N ASN A 202 -20.46 15.06 1.89
CA ASN A 202 -20.59 16.29 1.10
C ASN A 202 -21.45 17.35 1.81
N VAL A 203 -22.48 16.94 2.57
CA VAL A 203 -23.28 17.88 3.40
C VAL A 203 -22.43 18.50 4.51
N VAL A 204 -21.48 17.76 5.08
CA VAL A 204 -20.56 18.29 6.11
C VAL A 204 -19.49 19.22 5.52
N LEU A 205 -19.20 19.10 4.23
CA LEU A 205 -18.23 19.94 3.52
C LEU A 205 -18.81 21.24 2.96
N ALA A 206 -20.14 21.33 2.83
CA ALA A 206 -20.88 22.50 2.35
C ALA A 206 -21.17 23.49 3.48
#